data_AF-A0A7S1JS25-F1
#
_entry.id   AF-A0A7S1JS25-F1
#
_cell.length_a   1.000
_cell.length_b   1.000
_cell.length_c   1.000
_cell.angle_alpha   90.00
_cell.angle_beta   90.00
_cell.angle_gamma   90.00
#
_symmetry.space_group_name_H-M   'P 1'
#
loop_
_entity.id
_entity.type
_entity.pdbx_description
1 polymer ?
#
loop_
_entity_poly.entity_id
_entity_poly.type
_entity_poly.pdbx_seq_one_letter_code
_entity_poly.pdbx_strand_id
1 'polypeptide(L)'
;MAGLIRCLKRKEPPCSSADDDGNTCVVCFRKWEIEGDQMPMNLGKCGHALCNECVRRCEQPNGSVKCPTCRVVCTAACITKSWSMIKLLEYQQKKEASTRINKLL
;
A
#
# COMPACT_ATOMS: atom_id res chain seq x y z
N MET A 1 -0.73 -0.87 38.24
CA MET A 1 -1.44 0.02 37.30
C MET A 1 -1.47 -0.64 35.93
N ALA A 2 -2.49 -1.48 35.67
CA ALA A 2 -2.61 -2.18 34.38
C ALA A 2 -3.17 -1.21 33.33
N GLY A 3 -2.32 -0.79 32.39
CA GLY A 3 -2.71 0.07 31.28
C GLY A 3 -3.54 -0.72 30.26
N LEU A 4 -4.81 -0.38 30.12
CA LEU A 4 -5.70 -0.92 29.10
C LEU A 4 -5.16 -0.58 27.70
N ILE A 5 -4.71 -1.59 26.95
CA ILE A 5 -4.47 -1.48 25.51
C ILE A 5 -5.84 -1.23 24.87
N ARG A 6 -6.16 0.04 24.60
CA ARG A 6 -7.36 0.41 23.85
C ARG A 6 -7.22 -0.12 22.44
N CYS A 7 -7.85 -1.26 22.17
CA CYS A 7 -8.11 -1.75 20.83
C CYS A 7 -8.93 -0.69 20.09
N LEU A 8 -8.27 0.16 19.30
CA LEU A 8 -8.93 1.14 18.45
C LEU A 8 -9.78 0.35 17.45
N LYS A 9 -11.11 0.49 17.58
CA LYS A 9 -12.10 -0.06 16.65
C LYS A 9 -11.63 0.19 15.21
N ARG A 10 -11.39 -0.89 14.45
CA ARG A 10 -11.25 -0.83 13.00
C ARG A 10 -12.46 -0.08 12.47
N LYS A 11 -12.26 1.12 11.91
CA LYS A 11 -13.28 1.72 11.06
C LYS A 11 -13.34 0.85 9.82
N GLU A 12 -14.52 0.32 9.51
CA GLU A 12 -14.75 -0.41 8.27
C GLU A 12 -14.40 0.50 7.09
N PRO A 13 -13.69 0.01 6.05
CA PRO A 13 -13.40 0.80 4.87
C PRO A 13 -14.70 1.14 4.14
N PRO A 14 -14.90 2.39 3.68
CA PRO A 14 -16.07 2.77 2.92
C PRO A 14 -15.89 2.38 1.45
N CYS A 15 -16.28 1.17 1.07
CA CYS A 15 -17.03 0.86 -0.15
C CYS A 15 -17.20 -0.66 -0.30
N SER A 16 -18.45 -1.11 -0.24
CA SER A 16 -18.85 -2.45 -0.69
C SER A 16 -19.05 -2.41 -2.21
N SER A 17 -17.99 -2.52 -2.98
CA SER A 17 -18.07 -2.93 -4.39
C SER A 17 -17.30 -4.23 -4.51
N ALA A 18 -17.96 -5.29 -4.97
CA ALA A 18 -17.45 -6.67 -5.04
C ALA A 18 -16.30 -6.87 -6.05
N ASP A 19 -15.68 -5.78 -6.50
CA ASP A 19 -14.74 -5.70 -7.62
C ASP A 19 -13.37 -5.12 -7.24
N ASP A 20 -13.11 -4.82 -5.96
CA ASP A 20 -11.76 -4.41 -5.52
C ASP A 20 -10.88 -5.64 -5.25
N ASP A 21 -10.12 -6.06 -6.27
CA ASP A 21 -9.13 -7.15 -6.18
C ASP A 21 -7.96 -6.83 -5.21
N GLY A 22 -7.97 -5.66 -4.55
CA GLY A 22 -6.93 -5.21 -3.62
C GLY A 22 -5.58 -4.95 -4.28
N ASN A 23 -5.54 -4.95 -5.63
CA ASN A 23 -4.30 -4.93 -6.40
C ASN A 23 -3.97 -3.55 -7.01
N THR A 24 -4.59 -2.49 -6.48
CA THR A 24 -4.36 -1.12 -6.94
C THR A 24 -4.12 -0.14 -5.78
N CYS A 25 -3.48 0.99 -6.10
CA CYS A 25 -3.29 2.07 -5.15
C CYS A 25 -4.60 2.80 -4.87
N VAL A 26 -4.99 2.96 -3.60
CA VAL A 26 -6.25 3.60 -3.19
C VAL A 26 -6.38 5.10 -3.55
N VAL A 27 -5.31 5.73 -4.03
CA VAL A 27 -5.30 7.16 -4.42
C VAL A 27 -5.41 7.33 -5.94
N CYS A 28 -4.64 6.55 -6.71
CA CYS A 28 -4.58 6.70 -8.17
C CYS A 28 -5.19 5.54 -8.95
N PHE A 29 -5.64 4.49 -8.26
CA PHE A 29 -6.28 3.28 -8.81
C PHE A 29 -5.46 2.53 -9.87
N ARG A 30 -4.15 2.82 -9.97
CA ARG A 30 -3.23 2.05 -10.82
C ARG A 30 -2.75 0.79 -10.11
N LYS A 31 -2.47 -0.25 -10.89
CA LYS A 31 -1.93 -1.52 -10.41
C LYS A 31 -0.58 -1.33 -9.74
N TRP A 32 -0.31 -2.17 -8.74
CA TRP A 32 0.99 -2.18 -8.07
C TRP A 32 2.08 -2.78 -8.96
N GLU A 33 3.30 -2.26 -8.80
CA GLU A 33 4.51 -2.80 -9.43
C GLU A 33 5.58 -3.07 -8.37
N ILE A 34 6.56 -3.90 -8.72
CA ILE A 34 7.69 -4.23 -7.84
C ILE A 34 8.64 -3.03 -7.71
N GLU A 35 8.73 -2.22 -8.75
CA GLU A 35 9.65 -1.08 -8.87
C GLU A 35 8.94 0.14 -9.50
N GLY A 36 9.64 1.28 -9.56
CA GLY A 36 9.11 2.48 -10.22
C GLY A 36 8.05 3.25 -9.43
N ASP A 37 7.17 3.93 -10.15
CA ASP A 37 6.18 4.89 -9.63
C ASP A 37 4.98 4.21 -8.96
N GLN A 38 4.71 2.97 -9.36
CA GLN A 38 3.65 2.12 -8.83
C GLN A 38 4.15 1.21 -7.69
N MET A 39 5.42 1.33 -7.30
CA MET A 39 5.98 0.57 -6.16
C MET A 39 5.28 0.94 -4.85
N PRO A 40 4.83 -0.04 -4.04
CA PRO A 40 4.14 0.21 -2.78
C PRO A 40 5.08 0.71 -1.68
N MET A 41 4.70 1.82 -1.04
CA MET A 41 5.37 2.47 0.07
C MET A 41 4.45 2.51 1.29
N ASN A 42 4.97 2.10 2.45
CA ASN A 42 4.25 2.11 3.73
C ASN A 42 4.43 3.44 4.45
N LEU A 43 3.33 4.01 4.92
CA LEU A 43 3.31 5.12 5.85
C LEU A 43 3.46 4.59 7.28
N GLY A 44 4.69 4.56 7.81
CA GLY A 44 5.05 3.80 9.01
C GLY A 44 4.30 4.15 10.31
N LYS A 45 3.70 5.34 10.41
CA LYS A 45 2.88 5.70 11.59
C LYS A 45 1.46 5.14 11.56
N CYS A 46 0.91 4.86 10.38
CA CYS A 46 -0.48 4.40 10.24
C CYS A 46 -0.64 3.07 9.48
N GLY A 47 0.40 2.58 8.84
CA GLY A 47 0.42 1.30 8.13
C GLY A 47 -0.29 1.28 6.77
N HIS A 48 -0.88 2.39 6.32
CA HIS A 48 -1.46 2.46 4.97
C HIS A 48 -0.36 2.49 3.90
N ALA A 49 -0.61 1.80 2.79
CA ALA A 49 0.28 1.78 1.64
C ALA A 49 -0.21 2.74 0.54
N LEU A 50 0.72 3.45 -0.08
CA LEU A 50 0.53 4.29 -1.27
C LEU A 50 1.59 3.94 -2.30
N CYS A 51 1.36 4.22 -3.59
CA CYS A 51 2.45 4.08 -4.56
C CYS A 51 3.47 5.21 -4.40
N ASN A 52 4.71 4.96 -4.82
CA ASN A 52 5.82 5.92 -4.74
C ASN A 52 5.48 7.29 -5.35
N GLU A 53 4.78 7.31 -6.49
CA GLU A 53 4.30 8.56 -7.09
C GLU A 53 3.27 9.29 -6.22
N CYS A 54 2.32 8.58 -5.62
CA CYS A 54 1.34 9.16 -4.71
C CYS A 54 1.98 9.68 -3.41
N VAL A 55 3.03 9.02 -2.90
CA VAL A 55 3.81 9.53 -1.78
C VAL A 55 4.40 10.90 -2.12
N ARG A 56 5.10 11.02 -3.26
CA ARG A 56 5.68 12.30 -3.71
C ARG A 56 4.63 13.38 -3.93
N ARG A 57 3.46 13.04 -4.50
CA ARG A 57 2.36 14.00 -4.69
C ARG A 57 1.72 14.47 -3.38
N CYS A 58 1.76 13.65 -2.34
CA CYS A 58 1.21 13.99 -1.01
C CYS A 58 2.26 14.56 -0.05
N GLU A 59 3.49 14.76 -0.52
CA GLU A 59 4.58 15.31 0.26
C GLU A 59 4.38 16.81 0.49
N GLN A 60 4.54 17.23 1.75
CA GLN A 60 4.51 18.63 2.15
C GLN A 60 5.92 19.25 2.06
N PRO A 61 6.05 20.58 2.11
CA PRO A 61 7.36 21.26 2.04
C PRO A 61 8.38 20.81 3.11
N ASN A 62 7.91 20.26 4.23
CA ASN A 62 8.75 19.71 5.31
C ASN A 62 9.14 18.24 5.11
N GLY A 63 8.87 17.65 3.94
CA GLY A 63 9.12 16.24 3.63
C GLY A 63 8.18 15.26 4.32
N SER A 64 7.12 15.73 4.98
CA SER A 64 6.14 14.86 5.63
C SER A 64 4.94 14.59 4.71
N VAL A 65 4.37 13.40 4.80
CA VAL A 65 3.17 13.00 4.07
C VAL A 65 2.02 12.87 5.05
N LYS A 66 0.90 13.55 4.76
CA LYS A 66 -0.36 13.36 5.47
C LYS A 66 -1.14 12.25 4.78
N CYS A 67 -1.38 11.13 5.47
CA CYS A 67 -2.06 9.98 4.90
C CYS A 67 -3.46 10.37 4.35
N PRO A 68 -3.79 10.09 3.08
CA PRO A 68 -5.09 10.43 2.51
C PRO A 68 -6.24 9.60 3.12
N THR A 69 -5.95 8.38 3.60
CA THR A 69 -6.96 7.48 4.18
C THR A 69 -7.32 7.83 5.63
N CYS A 70 -6.32 8.14 6.47
CA CYS A 70 -6.53 8.31 7.92
C CYS A 70 -6.01 9.64 8.49
N ARG A 71 -5.43 10.51 7.66
CA ARG A 71 -4.93 11.85 8.01
C ARG A 71 -3.77 11.91 9.01
N VAL A 72 -3.21 10.76 9.41
CA VAL A 72 -1.98 10.67 10.21
C VAL A 72 -0.79 11.21 9.41
N VAL A 73 0.02 12.07 10.03
CA VAL A 73 1.23 12.64 9.44
C VAL A 73 2.41 11.69 9.65
N CYS A 74 3.11 11.38 8.56
CA CYS A 74 4.30 10.54 8.53
C CYS A 74 5.49 11.37 8.04
N THR A 75 6.57 11.42 8.80
CA THR A 75 7.82 12.06 8.36
C THR A 75 8.52 11.20 7.30
N ALA A 76 9.36 11.80 6.43
CA ALA A 76 10.13 11.07 5.42
C ALA A 76 10.85 9.82 5.98
N ALA A 77 11.42 9.92 7.18
CA ALA A 77 12.14 8.83 7.85
C ALA A 77 11.27 7.58 8.16
N CYS A 78 9.94 7.71 8.22
CA CYS A 78 9.04 6.59 8.47
C CYS A 78 8.28 6.12 7.22
N ILE A 79 8.64 6.62 6.04
CA ILE A 79 8.08 6.17 4.76
C ILE A 79 9.06 5.17 4.15
N THR A 80 8.64 3.91 4.03
CA THR A 80 9.54 2.80 3.63
C THR A 80 8.91 1.94 2.56
N LYS A 81 9.73 1.20 1.79
CA LYS A 81 9.22 0.21 0.82
C LYS A 81 8.41 -0.86 1.54
N SER A 82 7.28 -1.24 0.95
CA SER A 82 6.47 -2.35 1.46
C SER A 82 7.03 -3.69 1.00
N TRP A 83 8.08 -4.18 1.66
CA TRP A 83 8.74 -5.44 1.30
C TRP A 83 7.80 -6.64 1.26
N SER A 84 6.79 -6.67 2.13
CA SER A 84 5.76 -7.71 2.13
C SER A 84 4.94 -7.68 0.84
N MET A 85 4.46 -6.51 0.42
CA MET A 85 3.72 -6.37 -0.84
C MET A 85 4.61 -6.69 -2.04
N ILE A 86 5.85 -6.20 -2.06
CA ILE A 86 6.80 -6.46 -3.15
C ILE A 86 7.01 -7.97 -3.34
N LYS A 87 7.24 -8.73 -2.26
CA LYS A 87 7.38 -10.20 -2.33
C LYS A 87 6.10 -10.90 -2.79
N LEU A 88 4.93 -10.40 -2.40
CA LEU A 88 3.65 -10.95 -2.86
C LEU A 88 3.45 -10.71 -4.36
N LEU A 89 3.80 -9.52 -4.86
CA LEU A 89 3.74 -9.18 -6.29
C LEU A 89 4.70 -10.05 -7.12
N GLU A 90 5.94 -10.25 -6.64
CA GLU A 90 6.90 -11.18 -7.25
C GLU A 90 6.33 -12.61 -7.36
N TYR A 91 5.69 -13.08 -6.29
CA TYR A 91 5.07 -14.41 -6.28
C TYR A 91 3.91 -14.51 -7.27
N GLN A 92 3.05 -13.50 -7.33
CA GLN A 92 1.94 -13.42 -8.30
C GLN A 92 2.46 -13.45 -9.74
N GLN A 93 3.46 -12.63 -10.08
CA GLN A 93 4.05 -12.61 -11.41
C GLN A 93 4.64 -13.97 -11.81
N LYS A 94 5.35 -14.65 -10.90
CA LYS A 94 5.88 -16.01 -11.14
C LYS A 94 4.77 -17.02 -11.39
N LYS A 95 3.69 -16.98 -10.61
CA LYS A 95 2.53 -17.87 -10.77
C LYS A 95 1.81 -17.63 -12.09
N GLU A 96 1.61 -16.38 -12.46
CA GLU A 96 1.03 -16.01 -13.76
C GLU A 96 1.91 -16.47 -14.92
N ALA A 97 3.22 -16.27 -14.85
CA ALA A 97 4.16 -16.74 -15.86
C ALA A 97 4.12 -18.26 -16.02
N SER A 98 4.14 -19.01 -14.91
CA SER A 98 4.03 -20.48 -14.92
C SER A 98 2.69 -20.95 -15.52
N THR A 99 1.59 -20.28 -15.16
CA THR A 99 0.26 -20.61 -15.69
C THR A 99 0.18 -20.36 -17.20
N ARG A 100 0.78 -19.26 -17.68
CA ARG A 100 0.86 -18.95 -19.11
C ARG A 100 1.66 -20.00 -19.87
N ILE A 101 2.80 -20.43 -19.33
CA ILE A 101 3.62 -21.49 -19.93
C ILE A 101 2.82 -22.79 -20.04
N ASN A 102 2.17 -23.22 -18.97
CA ASN A 102 1.38 -24.45 -18.95
C ASN A 102 0.18 -24.43 -19.92
N LYS A 103 -0.33 -23.25 -20.30
CA LYS A 103 -1.42 -23.12 -21.27
C LYS A 103 -0.94 -23.20 -22.73
N LEU A 104 0.36 -23.03 -22.97
CA LEU A 104 0.96 -23.08 -24.31
C LEU A 104 1.50 -24.48 -24.66
N LEU A 105 1.58 -25.39 -23.69
CA LEU A 105 1.94 -26.80 -23.85
C LEU A 105 0.68 -27.67 -23.96
#